data_AF-A0A847LJ94-F1
#
_entry.id   AF-A0A847LJ94-F1
#
_cell.length_a   1.000
_cell.length_b   1.000
_cell.length_c   1.000
_cell.angle_alpha   90.00
_cell.angle_beta   90.00
_cell.angle_gamma   90.00
#
_symmetry.space_group_name_H-M   'P 1'
#
loop_
_entity.id
_entity.type
_entity.pdbx_description
1 polymer ?
#
loop_
_entity_poly.entity_id
_entity_poly.type
_entity_poly.pdbx_seq_one_letter_code
_entity_poly.pdbx_strand_id
1 'polypeptide(L)'
;MRVQRVGAPPAPGGSAPVLSAYLRQFGLTLGDLRPPQVSMFLAARKLAGVVRELQIPVAACARPDGKPMLTVRQGEGGAPGLTASPGVSGSPGFSGERGAVRPAETSRSASGVAGRASRPPTDEVKLGFLRATEDLPSIFPGQWLMEEVTPDWFYYKLATHDLSLPQWQQEEPAGDGGGVFTGGGEWRAGRGVGEVRRQHAYLLLDVSGSMIDSDRRGTVARGLALAFVLEGWRQGSRLHLRPFATEVGDLLSGSSFAQFRKIVHRIISLENAGGTGIQAALEQAAAEIRAGGRFARADIMLITDGVSRLGRNPLESERLHCFVLGADQWCDGAVEHETITRLKEWSTTWHRMRAEGFGEIVRPEAEDLAELLQVFGGLTPEILADLAPERRAEVAAALANALYLEEQFRANQGEGGTGFPALRKRLKALQREVGKVGQAGASAGAGGGAGAGAGGGAGWGAGAGAASSRALGGSPASATDGGDGGAPAHDSAALPGGPASTGSGRPAPFAGRAFADFVRGLWCWLWGALDGLFPGRLS
;
A
#
# COMPACT_ATOMS: atom_id res chain seq x y z
N MET A 1 -4.85 30.99 0.86
CA MET A 1 -4.23 29.76 0.34
C MET A 1 -2.82 29.65 0.90
N ARG A 2 -2.49 28.59 1.65
CA ARG A 2 -1.16 28.44 2.26
C ARG A 2 -0.24 27.77 1.25
N VAL A 3 0.55 28.56 0.51
CA VAL A 3 1.60 28.00 -0.36
C VAL A 3 2.74 27.54 0.55
N GLN A 4 2.69 26.28 0.98
CA GLN A 4 3.84 25.66 1.63
C GLN A 4 4.84 25.32 0.53
N ARG A 5 5.93 26.09 0.44
CA ARG A 5 7.17 25.49 -0.05
C ARG A 5 7.46 24.34 0.90
N VAL A 6 7.45 23.12 0.39
CA VAL A 6 7.99 21.99 1.13
C VAL A 6 9.50 22.28 1.19
N GLY A 7 9.92 22.96 2.27
CA GLY A 7 11.32 22.99 2.67
C GLY A 7 11.76 21.56 2.99
N ALA A 8 13.03 21.36 3.32
CA ALA A 8 13.49 20.07 3.82
C ALA A 8 12.47 19.52 4.85
N PRO A 9 12.04 18.25 4.73
CA PRO A 9 10.96 17.70 5.54
C PRO A 9 11.20 17.99 7.03
N PRO A 10 10.17 18.38 7.81
CA PRO A 10 10.35 18.74 9.22
C PRO A 10 11.03 17.58 9.96
N ALA A 11 12.05 17.90 10.77
CA ALA A 11 12.78 16.90 11.54
C ALA A 11 11.77 16.13 12.43
N PRO A 12 11.56 14.83 12.22
CA PRO A 12 10.52 14.09 12.91
C PRO A 12 10.93 13.89 14.38
N GLY A 13 10.11 14.33 15.33
CA GLY A 13 10.31 14.12 16.78
C GLY A 13 10.16 12.68 17.26
N GLY A 14 10.05 11.72 16.34
CA GLY A 14 10.14 10.28 16.60
C GLY A 14 10.87 9.62 15.43
N SER A 15 11.79 8.71 15.72
CA SER A 15 12.55 8.00 14.69
C SER A 15 11.58 7.35 13.71
N ALA A 16 11.69 7.70 12.42
CA ALA A 16 10.91 7.04 11.38
C ALA A 16 11.15 5.52 11.45
N PRO A 17 10.14 4.68 11.16
CA PRO A 17 10.33 3.23 11.20
C PRO A 17 11.42 2.83 10.19
N VAL A 18 12.31 1.93 10.61
CA VAL A 18 13.30 1.32 9.72
C VAL A 18 12.63 0.67 8.50
N LEU A 19 13.33 0.60 7.36
CA LEU A 19 12.74 0.25 6.07
C LEU A 19 12.03 -1.11 6.10
N SER A 20 12.57 -2.13 6.78
CA SER A 20 11.90 -3.44 6.83
C SER A 20 10.56 -3.40 7.58
N ALA A 21 10.50 -2.62 8.66
CA ALA A 21 9.26 -2.42 9.42
C ALA A 21 8.23 -1.64 8.60
N TYR A 22 8.70 -0.72 7.76
CA TYR A 22 7.85 0.01 6.84
C TYR A 22 7.30 -0.90 5.72
N LEU A 23 8.14 -1.73 5.09
CA LEU A 23 7.72 -2.69 4.05
C LEU A 23 6.67 -3.70 4.56
N ARG A 24 6.81 -4.15 5.82
CA ARG A 24 5.84 -5.07 6.44
C ARG A 24 4.42 -4.49 6.49
N GLN A 25 4.27 -3.17 6.56
CA GLN A 25 2.95 -2.52 6.54
C GLN A 25 2.24 -2.68 5.19
N PHE A 26 3.00 -2.95 4.12
CA PHE A 26 2.50 -3.28 2.79
C PHE A 26 2.33 -4.79 2.57
N GLY A 27 2.68 -5.62 3.55
CA GLY A 27 2.77 -7.07 3.36
C GLY A 27 3.89 -7.48 2.39
N LEU A 28 4.99 -6.71 2.39
CA LEU A 28 6.17 -6.93 1.56
C LEU A 28 7.41 -7.15 2.43
N THR A 29 8.39 -7.83 1.85
CA THR A 29 9.75 -8.02 2.34
C THR A 29 10.73 -7.36 1.38
N LEU A 30 12.00 -7.25 1.79
CA LEU A 30 13.04 -6.72 0.90
C LEU A 30 13.25 -7.63 -0.33
N GLY A 31 12.94 -8.93 -0.25
CA GLY A 31 13.08 -9.87 -1.38
C GLY A 31 12.00 -9.72 -2.46
N ASP A 32 10.87 -9.08 -2.13
CA ASP A 32 9.73 -8.91 -3.06
C ASP A 32 9.93 -7.76 -4.06
N LEU A 33 11.01 -6.99 -3.93
CA LEU A 33 11.24 -5.76 -4.68
C LEU A 33 12.39 -5.89 -5.67
N ARG A 34 12.36 -5.07 -6.72
CA ARG A 34 13.53 -4.77 -7.55
C ARG A 34 14.30 -3.57 -6.97
N PRO A 35 15.60 -3.42 -7.24
CA PRO A 35 16.39 -2.34 -6.66
C PRO A 35 15.79 -0.93 -6.83
N PRO A 36 15.30 -0.52 -8.02
CA PRO A 36 14.66 0.80 -8.17
C PRO A 36 13.37 0.96 -7.36
N GLN A 37 12.65 -0.13 -7.09
CA GLN A 37 11.41 -0.09 -6.30
C GLN A 37 11.69 0.15 -4.82
N VAL A 38 12.86 -0.26 -4.31
CA VAL A 38 13.26 0.03 -2.92
C VAL A 38 13.29 1.54 -2.66
N SER A 39 13.79 2.32 -3.64
CA SER A 39 13.82 3.78 -3.57
C SER A 39 12.43 4.42 -3.49
N MET A 40 11.40 3.78 -4.05
CA MET A 40 10.01 4.23 -3.92
C MET A 40 9.54 4.14 -2.46
N PHE A 41 9.92 3.08 -1.73
CA PHE A 41 9.56 2.92 -0.33
C PHE A 41 10.36 3.82 0.62
N LEU A 42 11.61 4.14 0.28
CA LEU A 42 12.36 5.20 0.98
C LEU A 42 11.65 6.55 0.84
N ALA A 43 11.26 6.91 -0.40
CA ALA A 43 10.48 8.12 -0.65
C ALA A 43 9.14 8.09 0.11
N ALA A 44 8.40 6.99 0.06
CA ALA A 44 7.14 6.83 0.77
C ALA A 44 7.30 7.05 2.28
N ARG A 45 8.34 6.47 2.89
CA ARG A 45 8.62 6.65 4.31
C ARG A 45 8.87 8.11 4.65
N LYS A 46 9.74 8.80 3.90
CA LYS A 46 10.07 10.21 4.17
C LYS A 46 8.88 11.15 3.91
N LEU A 47 8.05 10.84 2.92
CA LEU A 47 6.87 11.65 2.55
C LEU A 47 5.62 11.32 3.38
N ALA A 48 5.64 10.27 4.19
CA ALA A 48 4.51 9.91 5.05
C ALA A 48 4.09 11.03 6.02
N GLY A 49 5.02 11.89 6.43
CA GLY A 49 4.70 13.08 7.24
C GLY A 49 3.88 14.10 6.44
N VAL A 50 4.31 14.41 5.22
CA VAL A 50 3.64 15.35 4.32
C VAL A 50 2.22 14.90 3.99
N VAL A 51 2.03 13.59 3.75
CA VAL A 51 0.69 13.02 3.51
C VAL A 51 -0.20 13.13 4.75
N ARG A 52 0.33 12.87 5.96
CA ARG A 52 -0.43 13.02 7.22
C ARG A 52 -0.87 14.47 7.46
N GLU A 53 -0.04 15.44 7.06
CA GLU A 53 -0.35 16.87 7.17
C GLU A 53 -1.47 17.33 6.23
N LEU A 54 -1.84 16.56 5.20
CA LEU A 54 -2.97 16.89 4.34
C LEU A 54 -4.30 16.95 5.12
N GLN A 55 -4.33 16.38 6.33
CA GLN A 55 -5.52 16.32 7.19
C GLN A 55 -6.75 15.89 6.40
N ILE A 56 -6.57 14.88 5.52
CA ILE A 56 -7.66 14.22 4.82
C ILE A 56 -8.64 13.81 5.92
N PRO A 57 -9.80 14.47 6.02
CA PRO A 57 -10.55 14.56 7.27
C PRO A 57 -11.18 13.22 7.60
N VAL A 58 -10.44 12.33 8.23
CA VAL A 58 -10.83 10.95 8.51
C VAL A 58 -12.08 10.90 9.37
N ALA A 59 -13.14 10.33 8.82
CA ALA A 59 -14.25 9.65 9.49
C ALA A 59 -14.78 10.23 10.83
N ALA A 60 -14.63 11.53 11.09
CA ALA A 60 -15.61 12.21 11.93
C ALA A 60 -16.85 12.25 11.05
N CYS A 61 -17.85 11.40 11.32
CA CYS A 61 -19.17 11.55 10.75
C CYS A 61 -19.64 12.98 11.03
N ALA A 62 -19.37 13.90 10.12
CA ALA A 62 -20.07 15.16 10.08
C ALA A 62 -21.52 14.76 9.84
N ARG A 63 -22.36 15.00 10.85
CA ARG A 63 -23.80 14.97 10.65
C ARG A 63 -24.12 15.89 9.45
N PRO A 64 -25.21 15.64 8.73
CA PRO A 64 -25.61 16.46 7.58
C PRO A 64 -25.80 17.96 7.90
N ASP A 65 -25.79 18.34 9.18
CA ASP A 65 -25.83 19.71 9.71
C ASP A 65 -24.44 20.36 9.91
N GLY A 66 -23.34 19.68 9.55
CA GLY A 66 -21.99 20.24 9.55
C GLY A 66 -21.36 20.41 10.94
N LYS A 67 -22.00 19.94 12.01
CA LYS A 67 -21.43 19.98 13.37
C LYS A 67 -20.54 18.75 13.61
N PRO A 68 -19.33 18.90 14.17
CA PRO A 68 -18.57 17.77 14.67
C PRO A 68 -19.41 17.06 15.73
N MET A 69 -19.45 15.73 15.69
CA MET A 69 -20.16 14.94 16.70
C MET A 69 -19.48 15.23 18.05
N LEU A 70 -20.11 16.07 18.87
CA LEU A 70 -19.67 16.35 20.23
C LEU A 70 -19.61 15.01 20.95
N THR A 71 -18.39 14.59 21.32
CA THR A 71 -18.21 13.65 22.44
C THR A 71 -19.02 14.22 23.59
N VAL A 72 -19.97 13.41 24.08
CA VAL A 72 -20.88 13.77 25.16
C VAL A 72 -20.03 14.18 26.36
N ARG A 73 -19.92 15.49 26.57
CA ARG A 73 -19.53 16.05 27.86
C ARG A 73 -20.76 15.89 28.74
N GLN A 74 -20.58 15.17 29.86
CA GLN A 74 -21.56 15.03 30.93
C GLN A 74 -22.27 16.37 31.16
N GLY A 75 -23.58 16.39 30.87
CA GLY A 75 -24.46 17.49 31.23
C GLY A 75 -24.92 17.29 32.65
N GLU A 76 -24.64 18.28 33.51
CA GLU A 76 -25.37 18.52 34.74
C GLU A 76 -26.84 18.76 34.42
N GLY A 77 -27.71 18.17 35.24
CA GLY A 77 -29.13 18.06 35.01
C GLY A 77 -29.91 19.37 35.19
N GLY A 78 -30.99 19.46 34.42
CA GLY A 78 -32.07 20.43 34.62
C GLY A 78 -33.33 19.94 33.93
N ALA A 79 -34.29 19.46 34.73
CA ALA A 79 -35.61 19.01 34.28
C ALA A 79 -36.48 20.19 33.80
N PRO A 80 -37.41 19.93 32.86
CA PRO A 80 -38.83 20.14 33.15
C PRO A 80 -39.70 19.02 32.54
N GLY A 81 -40.83 18.59 33.12
CA GLY A 81 -42.02 19.38 33.43
C GLY A 81 -43.14 18.94 32.47
N LEU A 82 -43.93 17.94 32.86
CA LEU A 82 -45.04 17.37 32.09
C LEU A 82 -46.29 18.25 32.19
N THR A 83 -46.87 18.64 31.06
CA THR A 83 -48.27 19.05 30.97
C THR A 83 -48.97 18.33 29.81
N ALA A 84 -50.07 17.67 30.14
CA ALA A 84 -50.94 16.98 29.21
C ALA A 84 -52.00 17.92 28.64
N SER A 85 -52.46 17.67 27.43
CA SER A 85 -53.73 18.19 26.89
C SER A 85 -54.37 17.15 25.96
N PRO A 86 -55.71 17.01 25.95
CA PRO A 86 -56.43 15.99 25.20
C PRO A 86 -57.04 16.53 23.89
N GLY A 87 -57.18 15.67 22.88
CA GLY A 87 -58.01 15.90 21.68
C GLY A 87 -58.51 14.55 21.16
N VAL A 88 -59.77 14.18 21.36
CA VAL A 88 -60.95 14.43 20.51
C VAL A 88 -60.74 13.94 19.07
N SER A 89 -61.20 12.72 18.79
CA SER A 89 -61.39 12.18 17.43
C SER A 89 -62.88 11.98 17.16
N GLY A 90 -63.43 12.77 16.24
CA GLY A 90 -64.74 12.53 15.63
C GLY A 90 -64.57 12.11 14.18
N SER A 91 -65.09 10.94 13.82
CA SER A 91 -65.28 10.51 12.43
C SER A 91 -66.65 10.96 11.93
N PRO A 92 -66.79 11.18 10.62
CA PRO A 92 -67.99 10.66 9.96
C PRO A 92 -67.65 9.89 8.68
N GLY A 93 -68.43 8.83 8.46
CA GLY A 93 -68.44 8.08 7.22
C GLY A 93 -69.22 8.79 6.11
N PHE A 94 -68.94 8.40 4.88
CA PHE A 94 -69.87 8.56 3.77
C PHE A 94 -69.65 7.46 2.72
N SER A 95 -70.69 6.66 2.54
CA SER A 95 -70.90 5.69 1.48
C SER A 95 -71.52 6.38 0.25
N GLY A 96 -71.12 6.01 -0.96
CA GLY A 96 -71.76 6.50 -2.18
C GLY A 96 -71.29 5.74 -3.43
N GLU A 97 -72.21 4.95 -3.97
CA GLU A 97 -72.09 4.03 -5.10
C GLU A 97 -72.05 4.68 -6.49
N ARG A 98 -71.45 3.92 -7.43
CA ARG A 98 -71.79 3.71 -8.87
C ARG A 98 -71.68 4.86 -9.89
N GLY A 99 -71.01 4.53 -11.00
CA GLY A 99 -71.22 5.17 -12.30
C GLY A 99 -70.19 4.71 -13.34
N ALA A 100 -70.60 3.81 -14.24
CA ALA A 100 -69.81 3.31 -15.37
C ALA A 100 -69.53 4.39 -16.43
N VAL A 101 -68.51 4.16 -17.28
CA VAL A 101 -68.53 4.19 -18.77
C VAL A 101 -67.09 4.30 -19.32
N ARG A 102 -66.77 3.38 -20.23
CA ARG A 102 -65.58 3.33 -21.12
C ARG A 102 -65.71 4.40 -22.23
N PRO A 103 -64.62 4.95 -22.78
CA PRO A 103 -64.01 4.28 -23.94
C PRO A 103 -62.47 4.37 -24.03
N ALA A 104 -61.98 3.60 -24.99
CA ALA A 104 -60.60 3.35 -25.36
C ALA A 104 -59.83 4.62 -25.77
N GLU A 105 -58.51 4.61 -25.56
CA GLU A 105 -57.54 4.97 -26.60
C GLU A 105 -56.08 4.70 -26.19
N THR A 106 -55.34 4.22 -27.20
CA THR A 106 -53.92 4.43 -27.49
C THR A 106 -52.83 4.13 -26.45
N SER A 107 -52.24 2.96 -26.68
CA SER A 107 -50.85 2.59 -26.42
C SER A 107 -49.83 3.69 -26.77
N ARG A 108 -49.14 4.21 -25.74
CA ARG A 108 -47.79 4.76 -25.83
C ARG A 108 -46.92 4.12 -24.76
N SER A 109 -45.90 3.39 -25.20
CA SER A 109 -44.82 2.87 -24.36
C SER A 109 -44.02 4.02 -23.76
N ALA A 110 -44.20 4.24 -22.45
CA ALA A 110 -43.29 5.02 -21.63
C ALA A 110 -42.65 4.05 -20.62
N SER A 111 -41.34 3.87 -20.75
CA SER A 111 -40.47 3.21 -19.78
C SER A 111 -40.50 3.98 -18.46
N GLY A 112 -41.47 3.64 -17.60
CA GLY A 112 -41.54 4.11 -16.23
C GLY A 112 -40.49 3.38 -15.37
N VAL A 113 -39.48 4.11 -14.94
CA VAL A 113 -38.61 3.71 -13.82
C VAL A 113 -39.50 3.61 -12.59
N ALA A 114 -39.95 2.40 -12.27
CA ALA A 114 -40.67 2.12 -11.05
C ALA A 114 -39.75 2.44 -9.86
N GLY A 115 -40.08 3.50 -9.14
CA GLY A 115 -39.43 3.82 -7.87
C GLY A 115 -39.49 2.60 -6.96
N ARG A 116 -38.33 2.09 -6.57
CA ARG A 116 -38.21 1.14 -5.45
C ARG A 116 -38.76 1.85 -4.21
N ALA A 117 -40.02 1.59 -3.89
CA ALA A 117 -40.55 1.87 -2.58
C ALA A 117 -39.67 1.12 -1.57
N SER A 118 -38.98 1.87 -0.72
CA SER A 118 -38.25 1.33 0.42
C SER A 118 -39.20 0.47 1.24
N ARG A 119 -38.94 -0.84 1.28
CA ARG A 119 -39.66 -1.78 2.13
C ARG A 119 -39.51 -1.28 3.58
N PRO A 120 -40.60 -1.17 4.36
CA PRO A 120 -40.47 -0.76 5.75
C PRO A 120 -39.55 -1.74 6.49
N PRO A 121 -38.69 -1.26 7.42
CA PRO A 121 -37.83 -2.12 8.21
C PRO A 121 -38.69 -3.17 8.93
N THR A 122 -38.27 -4.42 8.89
CA THR A 122 -38.91 -5.51 9.63
C THR A 122 -38.70 -5.30 11.13
N ASP A 123 -39.77 -5.37 11.93
CA ASP A 123 -39.78 -5.22 13.40
C ASP A 123 -39.06 -6.37 14.16
N GLU A 124 -38.18 -7.13 13.51
CA GLU A 124 -37.47 -8.25 14.12
C GLU A 124 -36.23 -7.75 14.89
N VAL A 125 -36.34 -7.72 16.21
CA VAL A 125 -35.23 -7.47 17.13
C VAL A 125 -34.45 -8.77 17.37
N LYS A 126 -33.16 -8.78 17.04
CA LYS A 126 -32.23 -9.86 17.40
C LYS A 126 -31.51 -9.54 18.69
N LEU A 127 -31.16 -10.56 19.46
CA LEU A 127 -30.39 -10.40 20.70
C LEU A 127 -28.89 -10.49 20.37
N GLY A 128 -28.15 -9.44 20.70
CA GLY A 128 -26.69 -9.41 20.71
C GLY A 128 -26.14 -9.41 22.14
N PHE A 129 -24.81 -9.43 22.27
CA PHE A 129 -24.11 -9.33 23.56
C PHE A 129 -23.19 -8.11 23.57
N LEU A 130 -23.02 -7.54 24.76
CA LEU A 130 -22.15 -6.39 25.04
C LEU A 130 -20.73 -6.68 24.58
N ARG A 131 -20.13 -5.79 23.77
CA ARG A 131 -18.75 -5.99 23.29
C ARG A 131 -17.77 -5.09 24.01
N ALA A 132 -18.22 -3.92 24.42
CA ALA A 132 -17.42 -2.95 25.14
C ALA A 132 -18.28 -2.15 26.13
N THR A 133 -17.63 -1.47 27.07
CA THR A 133 -18.30 -0.69 28.12
C THR A 133 -19.13 0.47 27.57
N GLU A 134 -18.82 0.96 26.37
CA GLU A 134 -19.57 2.03 25.69
C GLU A 134 -20.96 1.56 25.25
N ASP A 135 -21.18 0.25 25.12
CA ASP A 135 -22.47 -0.35 24.78
C ASP A 135 -23.43 -0.43 25.99
N LEU A 136 -22.95 -0.20 27.22
CA LEU A 136 -23.73 -0.32 28.45
C LEU A 136 -25.06 0.47 28.43
N PRO A 137 -25.13 1.71 27.91
CA PRO A 137 -26.40 2.43 27.82
C PRO A 137 -27.46 1.74 26.96
N SER A 138 -27.06 0.77 26.14
CA SER A 138 -27.92 0.07 25.18
C SER A 138 -28.41 -1.30 25.67
N ILE A 139 -27.98 -1.79 26.84
CA ILE A 139 -28.47 -3.08 27.38
C ILE A 139 -29.94 -3.00 27.77
N PHE A 140 -30.59 -4.16 27.91
CA PHE A 140 -31.99 -4.19 28.32
C PHE A 140 -32.19 -3.51 29.69
N PRO A 141 -33.24 -2.69 29.87
CA PRO A 141 -33.52 -2.05 31.16
C PRO A 141 -33.60 -3.03 32.34
N GLY A 142 -34.11 -4.25 32.11
CA GLY A 142 -34.13 -5.29 33.13
C GLY A 142 -32.74 -5.76 33.60
N GLN A 143 -31.71 -5.60 32.76
CA GLN A 143 -30.33 -5.91 33.12
C GLN A 143 -29.66 -4.77 33.89
N TRP A 144 -30.09 -3.51 33.69
CA TRP A 144 -29.68 -2.41 34.57
C TRP A 144 -30.19 -2.60 36.00
N LEU A 145 -31.41 -3.09 36.16
CA LEU A 145 -31.96 -3.41 37.48
C LEU A 145 -31.16 -4.49 38.21
N MET A 146 -30.42 -5.34 37.50
CA MET A 146 -29.55 -6.34 38.12
C MET A 146 -28.38 -5.71 38.88
N GLU A 147 -27.94 -4.50 38.52
CA GLU A 147 -26.91 -3.78 39.26
C GLU A 147 -27.39 -3.46 40.69
N GLU A 148 -28.67 -3.11 40.84
CA GLU A 148 -29.26 -2.78 42.14
C GLU A 148 -29.64 -4.02 42.94
N VAL A 149 -30.19 -5.06 42.28
CA VAL A 149 -30.74 -6.24 42.97
C VAL A 149 -29.68 -7.32 43.23
N THR A 150 -28.73 -7.50 42.30
CA THR A 150 -27.70 -8.55 42.35
C THR A 150 -26.37 -8.06 41.74
N PRO A 151 -25.67 -7.10 42.38
CA PRO A 151 -24.51 -6.42 41.79
C PRO A 151 -23.39 -7.39 41.38
N ASP A 152 -23.07 -8.38 42.21
CA ASP A 152 -22.01 -9.36 41.90
C ASP A 152 -22.26 -10.11 40.58
N TRP A 153 -23.53 -10.45 40.30
CA TRP A 153 -23.91 -11.14 39.07
C TRP A 153 -23.93 -10.22 37.86
N PHE A 154 -24.30 -8.95 38.05
CA PHE A 154 -24.21 -7.92 37.01
C PHE A 154 -22.75 -7.69 36.60
N TYR A 155 -21.86 -7.45 37.57
CA TYR A 155 -20.43 -7.23 37.28
C TYR A 155 -19.74 -8.50 36.73
N TYR A 156 -20.15 -9.70 37.16
CA TYR A 156 -19.72 -10.94 36.53
C TYR A 156 -20.09 -10.98 35.05
N LYS A 157 -21.37 -10.73 34.71
CA LYS A 157 -21.83 -10.69 33.30
C LYS A 157 -21.17 -9.57 32.49
N LEU A 158 -20.90 -8.42 33.10
CA LEU A 158 -20.16 -7.33 32.46
C LEU A 158 -18.74 -7.76 32.12
N ALA A 159 -18.02 -8.37 33.08
CA ALA A 159 -16.65 -8.86 32.89
C ALA A 159 -16.57 -9.98 31.83
N THR A 160 -17.60 -10.81 31.72
CA THR A 160 -17.67 -11.89 30.72
C THR A 160 -18.32 -11.48 29.41
N HIS A 161 -18.70 -10.21 29.22
CA HIS A 161 -19.40 -9.72 28.03
C HIS A 161 -20.73 -10.47 27.73
N ASP A 162 -21.47 -10.85 28.78
CA ASP A 162 -22.71 -11.64 28.72
C ASP A 162 -23.98 -10.82 29.03
N LEU A 163 -23.88 -9.49 28.97
CA LEU A 163 -25.04 -8.60 28.99
C LEU A 163 -25.65 -8.52 27.59
N SER A 164 -26.98 -8.53 27.49
CA SER A 164 -27.68 -8.64 26.21
C SER A 164 -28.08 -7.25 25.69
N LEU A 165 -28.02 -7.10 24.38
CA LEU A 165 -28.32 -5.87 23.66
C LEU A 165 -29.41 -6.15 22.61
N PRO A 166 -30.44 -5.29 22.47
CA PRO A 166 -31.33 -5.33 21.32
C PRO A 166 -30.57 -4.86 20.07
N GLN A 167 -30.43 -5.74 19.08
CA GLN A 167 -29.90 -5.44 17.75
C GLN A 167 -31.04 -5.42 16.74
N TRP A 168 -31.37 -4.22 16.25
CA TRP A 168 -32.34 -4.05 15.17
C TRP A 168 -31.73 -4.57 13.86
N GLN A 169 -32.39 -5.52 13.20
CA GLN A 169 -31.91 -6.00 11.90
C GLN A 169 -32.03 -4.89 10.84
N GLN A 170 -30.89 -4.42 10.34
CA GLN A 170 -30.84 -3.86 9.00
C GLN A 170 -30.71 -5.03 8.00
N GLU A 171 -31.54 -5.05 6.95
CA GLU A 171 -31.36 -5.95 5.82
C GLU A 171 -29.92 -5.80 5.30
N GLU A 172 -29.11 -6.86 5.42
CA GLU A 172 -27.76 -6.88 4.87
C GLU A 172 -27.84 -6.88 3.34
N PRO A 173 -27.22 -5.92 2.63
CA PRO A 173 -26.79 -6.20 1.27
C PRO A 173 -25.69 -7.27 1.36
N ALA A 174 -25.90 -8.42 0.73
CA ALA A 174 -24.92 -9.50 0.69
C ALA A 174 -23.60 -8.98 0.10
N GLY A 175 -22.55 -8.84 0.93
CA GLY A 175 -21.22 -8.44 0.43
C GLY A 175 -20.19 -8.04 1.48
N ASP A 176 -19.36 -9.02 1.84
CA ASP A 176 -17.94 -8.95 2.28
C ASP A 176 -17.54 -8.07 3.49
N GLY A 177 -17.32 -8.74 4.63
CA GLY A 177 -16.94 -8.15 5.91
C GLY A 177 -15.48 -7.69 5.99
N GLY A 178 -15.27 -6.43 6.38
CA GLY A 178 -13.95 -5.87 6.71
C GLY A 178 -13.70 -5.86 8.22
N GLY A 179 -12.57 -6.41 8.66
CA GLY A 179 -12.12 -6.41 10.06
C GLY A 179 -11.48 -5.09 10.50
N VAL A 180 -11.41 -4.88 11.82
CA VAL A 180 -10.83 -3.71 12.48
C VAL A 180 -9.52 -4.13 13.17
N PHE A 181 -8.50 -3.27 13.12
CA PHE A 181 -7.18 -3.52 13.70
C PHE A 181 -7.11 -3.03 15.15
N THR A 182 -6.75 -3.90 16.09
CA THR A 182 -6.32 -3.52 17.44
C THR A 182 -4.79 -3.64 17.53
N GLY A 183 -4.14 -2.66 18.15
CA GLY A 183 -2.68 -2.44 18.15
C GLY A 183 -1.75 -3.54 18.71
N GLY A 184 -2.24 -4.78 18.86
CA GLY A 184 -1.48 -5.95 19.31
C GLY A 184 -1.13 -6.97 18.22
N GLY A 185 -1.29 -6.64 16.93
CA GLY A 185 -0.83 -7.51 15.82
C GLY A 185 -1.70 -8.74 15.51
N GLU A 186 -2.76 -9.00 16.27
CA GLU A 186 -3.71 -10.09 16.00
C GLU A 186 -4.94 -9.55 15.23
N TRP A 187 -5.17 -10.06 14.02
CA TRP A 187 -6.30 -9.65 13.16
C TRP A 187 -7.56 -10.45 13.53
N ARG A 188 -8.55 -9.81 14.14
CA ARG A 188 -9.90 -10.39 14.31
C ARG A 188 -10.88 -9.80 13.30
N ALA A 189 -11.65 -10.66 12.65
CA ALA A 189 -12.74 -10.28 11.76
C ALA A 189 -13.86 -9.59 12.57
N GLY A 190 -13.85 -8.26 12.60
CA GLY A 190 -14.92 -7.45 13.18
C GLY A 190 -16.20 -7.58 12.35
N ARG A 191 -17.24 -8.18 12.93
CA ARG A 191 -18.54 -8.41 12.28
C ARG A 191 -19.49 -7.23 12.54
N GLY A 192 -19.91 -6.58 11.45
CA GLY A 192 -21.21 -5.97 11.26
C GLY A 192 -21.61 -4.84 12.21
N VAL A 193 -21.14 -3.62 11.94
CA VAL A 193 -21.85 -2.38 12.27
C VAL A 193 -21.95 -1.62 10.95
N GLY A 194 -23.18 -1.30 10.53
CA GLY A 194 -23.56 -0.92 9.16
C GLY A 194 -22.57 0.03 8.50
N GLU A 195 -22.27 -0.19 7.21
CA GLU A 195 -21.25 0.47 6.38
C GLU A 195 -21.14 1.97 6.71
N VAL A 196 -20.38 2.28 7.76
CA VAL A 196 -20.19 3.62 8.27
C VAL A 196 -19.42 4.30 7.16
N ARG A 197 -20.14 5.13 6.38
CA ARG A 197 -19.72 5.93 5.23
C ARG A 197 -18.20 6.02 5.13
N ARG A 198 -17.58 5.01 4.55
CA ARG A 198 -16.12 4.96 4.44
C ARG A 198 -15.74 6.05 3.47
N GLN A 199 -14.90 6.97 3.92
CA GLN A 199 -14.38 8.00 3.04
C GLN A 199 -13.60 7.37 1.91
N HIS A 200 -13.63 8.04 0.77
CA HIS A 200 -12.96 7.59 -0.43
C HIS A 200 -11.64 8.35 -0.54
N ALA A 201 -10.52 7.61 -0.51
CA ALA A 201 -9.21 8.15 -0.82
C ALA A 201 -8.93 7.88 -2.30
N TYR A 202 -9.00 8.91 -3.12
CA TYR A 202 -8.93 8.78 -4.58
C TYR A 202 -7.59 9.32 -5.09
N LEU A 203 -6.76 8.46 -5.66
CA LEU A 203 -5.42 8.79 -6.14
C LEU A 203 -5.39 8.85 -7.67
N LEU A 204 -5.05 10.01 -8.21
CA LEU A 204 -4.67 10.25 -9.60
C LEU A 204 -3.15 10.28 -9.71
N LEU A 205 -2.57 9.26 -10.35
CA LEU A 205 -1.12 9.14 -10.53
C LEU A 205 -0.75 9.32 -12.01
N ASP A 206 -0.02 10.40 -12.30
CA ASP A 206 0.54 10.63 -13.62
C ASP A 206 1.61 9.57 -13.93
N VAL A 207 1.45 8.89 -15.06
CA VAL A 207 2.38 7.91 -15.63
C VAL A 207 2.80 8.30 -17.05
N SER A 208 2.75 9.59 -17.36
CA SER A 208 3.23 10.13 -18.64
C SER A 208 4.74 9.93 -18.83
N GLY A 209 5.20 10.06 -20.07
CA GLY A 209 6.61 9.89 -20.41
C GLY A 209 7.55 10.90 -19.75
N SER A 210 7.06 12.03 -19.24
CA SER A 210 7.85 13.01 -18.48
C SER A 210 8.17 12.57 -17.05
N MET A 211 7.40 11.63 -16.49
CA MET A 211 7.59 11.06 -15.16
C MET A 211 8.78 10.09 -15.09
N ILE A 212 9.91 10.44 -15.71
CA ILE A 212 11.06 9.56 -15.89
C ILE A 212 11.67 9.19 -14.52
N ASP A 213 12.21 7.99 -14.40
CA ASP A 213 12.87 7.53 -13.17
C ASP A 213 14.35 7.98 -13.07
N SER A 214 14.93 8.48 -14.16
CA SER A 214 16.35 8.89 -14.21
C SER A 214 16.64 10.11 -13.35
N ASP A 215 15.72 11.07 -13.27
CA ASP A 215 15.79 12.20 -12.35
C ASP A 215 15.09 11.89 -11.01
N ARG A 216 14.67 10.64 -10.79
CA ARG A 216 13.94 10.13 -9.62
C ARG A 216 12.51 10.65 -9.49
N ARG A 217 11.98 11.40 -10.45
CA ARG A 217 10.63 11.98 -10.38
C ARG A 217 9.54 10.92 -10.33
N GLY A 218 9.58 9.95 -11.25
CA GLY A 218 8.66 8.81 -11.23
C GLY A 218 8.76 7.99 -9.94
N THR A 219 9.96 7.87 -9.37
CA THR A 219 10.21 7.16 -8.12
C THR A 219 9.61 7.89 -6.91
N VAL A 220 9.80 9.21 -6.83
CA VAL A 220 9.21 10.07 -5.78
C VAL A 220 7.69 10.09 -5.90
N ALA A 221 7.15 10.17 -7.11
CA ALA A 221 5.71 10.13 -7.36
C ALA A 221 5.06 8.85 -6.85
N ARG A 222 5.66 7.69 -7.19
CA ARG A 222 5.20 6.39 -6.70
C ARG A 222 5.37 6.26 -5.19
N GLY A 223 6.45 6.80 -4.62
CA GLY A 223 6.64 6.85 -3.17
C GLY A 223 5.55 7.64 -2.47
N LEU A 224 5.23 8.82 -2.99
CA LEU A 224 4.15 9.66 -2.48
C LEU A 224 2.77 8.97 -2.59
N ALA A 225 2.51 8.31 -3.72
CA ALA A 225 1.33 7.47 -3.91
C ALA A 225 1.24 6.33 -2.88
N LEU A 226 2.34 5.61 -2.63
CA LEU A 226 2.40 4.54 -1.63
C LEU A 226 2.13 5.06 -0.22
N ALA A 227 2.69 6.22 0.13
CA ALA A 227 2.43 6.86 1.42
C ALA A 227 0.94 7.22 1.59
N PHE A 228 0.32 7.78 0.54
CA PHE A 228 -1.11 8.11 0.53
C PHE A 228 -2.00 6.87 0.67
N VAL A 229 -1.74 5.83 -0.10
CA VAL A 229 -2.53 4.59 -0.07
C VAL A 229 -2.39 3.88 1.28
N LEU A 230 -1.20 3.88 1.88
CA LEU A 230 -0.98 3.34 3.21
C LEU A 230 -1.74 4.11 4.29
N GLU A 231 -1.72 5.45 4.21
CA GLU A 231 -2.42 6.29 5.16
C GLU A 231 -3.93 6.13 5.02
N GLY A 232 -4.46 6.13 3.80
CA GLY A 232 -5.87 5.80 3.54
C GLY A 232 -6.27 4.41 4.05
N TRP A 233 -5.39 3.41 3.90
CA TRP A 233 -5.61 2.06 4.42
C TRP A 233 -5.72 2.05 5.95
N ARG A 234 -4.79 2.70 6.65
CA ARG A 234 -4.79 2.83 8.13
C ARG A 234 -6.04 3.50 8.66
N GLN A 235 -6.59 4.42 7.88
CA GLN A 235 -7.79 5.17 8.19
C GLN A 235 -9.08 4.41 7.87
N GLY A 236 -8.99 3.20 7.31
CA GLY A 236 -10.15 2.40 6.91
C GLY A 236 -10.90 2.96 5.69
N SER A 237 -10.24 3.83 4.91
CA SER A 237 -10.81 4.44 3.72
C SER A 237 -10.96 3.42 2.60
N ARG A 238 -11.95 3.64 1.71
CA ARG A 238 -12.01 2.94 0.43
C ARG A 238 -11.00 3.57 -0.51
N LEU A 239 -10.06 2.77 -0.96
CA LEU A 239 -8.95 3.20 -1.80
C LEU A 239 -9.36 3.13 -3.26
N HIS A 240 -9.06 4.17 -4.02
CA HIS A 240 -9.23 4.24 -5.46
C HIS A 240 -7.91 4.70 -6.08
N LEU A 241 -7.37 3.94 -7.02
CA LEU A 241 -6.18 4.30 -7.80
C LEU A 241 -6.57 4.43 -9.26
N ARG A 242 -6.17 5.56 -9.86
CA ARG A 242 -6.29 5.80 -11.30
C ARG A 242 -4.96 6.30 -11.87
N PRO A 243 -4.20 5.45 -12.57
CA PRO A 243 -3.08 5.92 -13.36
C PRO A 243 -3.62 6.68 -14.59
N PHE A 244 -2.93 7.74 -15.02
CA PHE A 244 -3.29 8.45 -16.24
C PHE A 244 -2.05 8.93 -16.99
N ALA A 245 -2.14 8.98 -18.31
CA ALA A 245 -1.17 9.58 -19.21
C ALA A 245 -1.95 10.39 -20.25
N THR A 246 -1.79 10.10 -21.56
CA THR A 246 -2.69 10.66 -22.60
C THR A 246 -4.13 10.23 -22.35
N GLU A 247 -4.31 8.98 -21.95
CA GLU A 247 -5.60 8.37 -21.63
C GLU A 247 -5.67 8.06 -20.13
N VAL A 248 -6.90 8.00 -19.62
CA VAL A 248 -7.16 7.60 -18.22
C VAL A 248 -7.16 6.07 -18.16
N GLY A 249 -6.30 5.49 -17.33
CA GLY A 249 -6.18 4.04 -17.19
C GLY A 249 -7.31 3.39 -16.39
N ASP A 250 -7.20 2.09 -16.13
CA ASP A 250 -8.20 1.34 -15.36
C ASP A 250 -8.30 1.78 -13.88
N LEU A 251 -9.52 1.81 -13.34
CA LEU A 251 -9.77 2.03 -11.92
C LEU A 251 -9.46 0.77 -11.12
N LEU A 252 -8.54 0.87 -10.16
CA LEU A 252 -8.39 -0.14 -9.12
C LEU A 252 -9.04 0.39 -7.84
N SER A 253 -9.94 -0.39 -7.25
CA SER A 253 -10.65 -0.01 -6.03
C SER A 253 -10.61 -1.12 -4.99
N GLY A 254 -10.59 -0.75 -3.71
CA GLY A 254 -10.76 -1.73 -2.65
C GLY A 254 -10.75 -1.20 -1.23
N SER A 255 -11.20 -2.05 -0.32
CA SER A 255 -11.24 -1.82 1.12
C SER A 255 -10.79 -3.03 1.94
N SER A 256 -10.26 -4.07 1.28
CA SER A 256 -9.64 -5.23 1.95
C SER A 256 -8.13 -5.20 1.81
N PHE A 257 -7.43 -5.90 2.71
CA PHE A 257 -5.96 -5.94 2.68
C PHE A 257 -5.43 -6.56 1.38
N ALA A 258 -6.12 -7.56 0.83
CA ALA A 258 -5.78 -8.15 -0.45
C ALA A 258 -5.89 -7.15 -1.60
N GLN A 259 -6.93 -6.30 -1.60
CA GLN A 259 -7.08 -5.25 -2.61
C GLN A 259 -6.06 -4.11 -2.40
N PHE A 260 -5.77 -3.74 -1.16
CA PHE A 260 -4.68 -2.81 -0.83
C PHE A 260 -3.35 -3.32 -1.40
N ARG A 261 -2.99 -4.59 -1.19
CA ARG A 261 -1.79 -5.20 -1.78
C ARG A 261 -1.82 -5.17 -3.31
N LYS A 262 -2.97 -5.43 -3.94
CA LYS A 262 -3.12 -5.31 -5.40
C LYS A 262 -2.84 -3.89 -5.89
N ILE A 263 -3.35 -2.86 -5.20
CA ILE A 263 -3.09 -1.45 -5.51
C ILE A 263 -1.59 -1.13 -5.38
N VAL A 264 -0.96 -1.58 -4.29
CA VAL A 264 0.49 -1.40 -4.07
C VAL A 264 1.32 -2.05 -5.17
N HIS A 265 1.03 -3.31 -5.51
CA HIS A 265 1.70 -4.01 -6.61
C HIS A 265 1.47 -3.35 -7.96
N ARG A 266 0.29 -2.76 -8.19
CA ARG A 266 0.04 -1.96 -9.38
C ARG A 266 0.95 -0.75 -9.41
N ILE A 267 1.01 0.06 -8.34
CA ILE A 267 1.83 1.28 -8.28
C ILE A 267 3.30 1.00 -8.62
N ILE A 268 3.90 -0.03 -8.01
CA ILE A 268 5.32 -0.38 -8.23
C ILE A 268 5.61 -0.95 -9.63
N SER A 269 4.58 -1.36 -10.37
CA SER A 269 4.67 -2.00 -11.68
C SER A 269 4.21 -1.10 -12.82
N LEU A 270 3.73 0.12 -12.53
CA LEU A 270 3.33 1.08 -13.56
C LEU A 270 4.55 1.52 -14.36
N GLU A 271 4.44 1.46 -15.68
CA GLU A 271 5.42 2.00 -16.63
C GLU A 271 5.01 3.42 -17.05
N ASN A 272 6.00 4.24 -17.37
CA ASN A 272 5.77 5.63 -17.76
C ASN A 272 5.80 5.76 -19.28
N ALA A 273 4.71 6.25 -19.87
CA ALA A 273 4.58 6.40 -21.32
C ALA A 273 3.50 7.41 -21.70
N GLY A 274 3.61 7.99 -22.90
CA GLY A 274 2.59 8.89 -23.46
C GLY A 274 2.67 10.34 -22.98
N GLY A 275 1.66 11.13 -23.32
CA GLY A 275 1.49 12.52 -22.89
C GLY A 275 0.75 12.63 -21.55
N THR A 276 0.29 13.83 -21.22
CA THR A 276 -0.33 14.14 -19.91
C THR A 276 -1.75 14.68 -20.11
N GLY A 277 -2.76 13.98 -19.57
CA GLY A 277 -4.19 14.26 -19.73
C GLY A 277 -4.91 14.53 -18.41
N ILE A 278 -4.53 15.61 -17.71
CA ILE A 278 -5.04 15.92 -16.35
C ILE A 278 -6.55 16.21 -16.36
N GLN A 279 -7.05 16.96 -17.36
CA GLN A 279 -8.47 17.30 -17.46
C GLN A 279 -9.35 16.04 -17.50
N ALA A 280 -9.04 15.09 -18.38
CA ALA A 280 -9.79 13.86 -18.52
C ALA A 280 -9.73 13.01 -17.24
N ALA A 281 -8.57 12.96 -16.58
CA ALA A 281 -8.40 12.23 -15.32
C ALA A 281 -9.25 12.82 -14.19
N LEU A 282 -9.32 14.16 -14.08
CA LEU A 282 -10.15 14.85 -13.08
C LEU A 282 -11.65 14.70 -13.38
N GLU A 283 -12.06 14.82 -14.64
CA GLU A 283 -13.44 14.61 -15.07
C GLU A 283 -13.92 13.18 -14.75
N GLN A 284 -13.11 12.18 -15.10
CA GLN A 284 -13.42 10.78 -14.83
C GLN A 284 -13.49 10.50 -13.32
N ALA A 285 -12.55 11.02 -12.53
CA ALA A 285 -12.58 10.87 -11.07
C ALA A 285 -13.85 11.47 -10.47
N ALA A 286 -14.20 12.71 -10.85
CA ALA A 286 -15.39 13.38 -10.33
C ALA A 286 -16.68 12.64 -10.73
N ALA A 287 -16.76 12.15 -11.97
CA ALA A 287 -17.89 11.35 -12.43
C ALA A 287 -18.07 10.07 -11.61
N GLU A 288 -16.99 9.38 -11.27
CA GLU A 288 -17.05 8.14 -10.50
C GLU A 288 -17.34 8.34 -9.03
N ILE A 289 -16.77 9.38 -8.42
CA ILE A 289 -17.08 9.78 -7.05
C ILE A 289 -18.58 10.07 -6.94
N ARG A 290 -19.15 10.80 -7.91
CA ARG A 290 -20.58 11.08 -7.97
C ARG A 290 -21.43 9.85 -8.26
N ALA A 291 -20.96 8.93 -9.11
CA ALA A 291 -21.62 7.65 -9.35
C ALA A 291 -21.67 6.78 -8.08
N GLY A 292 -20.72 6.96 -7.14
CA GLY A 292 -20.74 6.37 -5.80
C GLY A 292 -21.86 6.86 -4.89
N GLY A 293 -22.62 7.89 -5.30
CA GLY A 293 -23.79 8.42 -4.60
C GLY A 293 -23.52 9.67 -3.76
N ARG A 294 -24.60 10.34 -3.33
CA ARG A 294 -24.58 11.67 -2.66
C ARG A 294 -23.74 11.80 -1.38
N PHE A 295 -23.24 10.69 -0.83
CA PHE A 295 -22.44 10.66 0.40
C PHE A 295 -21.00 10.20 0.17
N ALA A 296 -20.62 9.87 -1.06
CA ALA A 296 -19.25 9.58 -1.44
C ALA A 296 -18.48 10.91 -1.55
N ARG A 297 -18.20 11.56 -0.41
CA ARG A 297 -17.19 12.62 -0.41
C ARG A 297 -15.83 11.93 -0.52
N ALA A 298 -15.05 12.36 -1.51
CA ALA A 298 -13.70 11.88 -1.74
C ALA A 298 -12.71 13.04 -1.74
N ASP A 299 -11.57 12.81 -1.11
CA ASP A 299 -10.39 13.64 -1.29
C ASP A 299 -9.58 13.05 -2.44
N ILE A 300 -9.36 13.86 -3.48
CA ILE A 300 -8.60 13.51 -4.67
C ILE A 300 -7.16 13.97 -4.47
N MET A 301 -6.22 13.03 -4.46
CA MET A 301 -4.80 13.34 -4.54
C MET A 301 -4.35 13.26 -5.99
N LEU A 302 -3.89 14.38 -6.55
CA LEU A 302 -3.29 14.45 -7.88
C LEU A 302 -1.78 14.56 -7.75
N ILE A 303 -1.04 13.62 -8.36
CA ILE A 303 0.41 13.65 -8.45
C ILE A 303 0.79 13.75 -9.93
N THR A 304 1.45 14.84 -10.32
CA THR A 304 1.84 15.10 -11.72
C THR A 304 3.12 15.92 -11.79
N ASP A 305 3.81 15.87 -12.92
CA ASP A 305 4.91 16.76 -13.26
C ASP A 305 4.64 17.66 -14.47
N GLY A 306 3.55 17.37 -15.16
CA GLY A 306 3.25 17.89 -16.47
C GLY A 306 2.25 19.04 -16.43
N VAL A 307 2.19 19.72 -17.56
CA VAL A 307 1.14 20.68 -17.87
C VAL A 307 0.27 20.10 -18.98
N SER A 308 -1.04 20.20 -18.82
CA SER A 308 -2.02 19.86 -19.86
C SER A 308 -3.01 21.00 -20.01
N ARG A 309 -3.72 21.04 -21.15
CA ARG A 309 -4.77 22.04 -21.35
C ARG A 309 -5.93 21.74 -20.40
N LEU A 310 -6.21 22.68 -19.51
CA LEU A 310 -7.34 22.58 -18.60
C LEU A 310 -8.51 23.36 -19.16
N GLY A 311 -9.71 22.82 -18.96
CA GLY A 311 -10.97 23.45 -19.32
C GLY A 311 -11.62 24.08 -18.09
N ARG A 312 -12.94 23.88 -17.97
CA ARG A 312 -13.70 24.21 -16.77
C ARG A 312 -13.29 23.27 -15.62
N ASN A 313 -13.30 23.78 -14.40
CA ASN A 313 -13.12 22.97 -13.19
C ASN A 313 -14.22 21.88 -13.14
N PRO A 314 -13.86 20.59 -13.23
CA PRO A 314 -14.83 19.51 -13.15
C PRO A 314 -15.24 19.20 -11.71
N LEU A 315 -14.56 19.75 -10.70
CA LEU A 315 -14.82 19.49 -9.29
C LEU A 315 -15.92 20.42 -8.77
N GLU A 316 -16.86 19.86 -8.00
CA GLU A 316 -17.97 20.60 -7.41
C GLU A 316 -17.82 20.67 -5.88
N SER A 317 -17.65 19.51 -5.24
CA SER A 317 -17.53 19.40 -3.78
C SER A 317 -16.35 18.53 -3.33
N GLU A 318 -15.69 17.89 -4.29
CA GLU A 318 -14.48 17.09 -4.11
C GLU A 318 -13.31 18.01 -3.76
N ARG A 319 -12.47 17.56 -2.82
CA ARG A 319 -11.28 18.29 -2.41
C ARG A 319 -10.08 17.79 -3.20
N LEU A 320 -9.38 18.70 -3.86
CA LEU A 320 -8.18 18.38 -4.62
C LEU A 320 -6.91 18.70 -3.82
N HIS A 321 -6.07 17.70 -3.61
CA HIS A 321 -4.73 17.83 -3.05
C HIS A 321 -3.73 17.60 -4.17
N CYS A 322 -3.06 18.65 -4.62
CA CYS A 322 -2.19 18.58 -5.79
C CYS A 322 -0.71 18.61 -5.40
N PHE A 323 0.04 17.65 -5.92
CA PHE A 323 1.49 17.55 -5.83
C PHE A 323 2.10 17.68 -7.22
N VAL A 324 2.88 18.74 -7.40
CA VAL A 324 3.60 19.01 -8.63
C VAL A 324 5.08 18.72 -8.43
N LEU A 325 5.62 17.82 -9.24
CA LEU A 325 6.99 17.29 -9.12
C LEU A 325 7.88 17.80 -10.25
N GLY A 326 9.02 18.44 -9.94
CA GLY A 326 10.04 18.79 -10.93
C GLY A 326 9.62 19.78 -12.03
N ALA A 327 8.49 20.48 -11.83
CA ALA A 327 7.93 21.45 -12.77
C ALA A 327 8.58 22.84 -12.64
N ASP A 328 9.88 22.90 -12.38
CA ASP A 328 10.55 24.14 -12.00
C ASP A 328 10.48 25.18 -13.12
N GLN A 329 10.57 24.76 -14.38
CA GLN A 329 10.40 25.64 -15.54
C GLN A 329 9.00 26.24 -15.68
N TRP A 330 7.96 25.59 -15.13
CA TRP A 330 6.57 26.03 -15.26
C TRP A 330 6.11 26.92 -14.10
N CYS A 331 6.83 26.86 -12.98
CA CYS A 331 6.46 27.55 -11.75
C CYS A 331 7.36 28.75 -11.41
N ASP A 332 8.61 28.80 -11.88
CA ASP A 332 9.57 29.88 -11.56
C ASP A 332 9.78 30.89 -12.72
N GLY A 333 9.02 30.77 -13.81
CA GLY A 333 9.06 31.72 -14.93
C GLY A 333 8.41 33.08 -14.60
N ALA A 334 8.69 34.09 -15.43
CA ALA A 334 8.08 35.43 -15.32
C ALA A 334 6.54 35.39 -15.46
N VAL A 335 6.02 34.37 -16.12
CA VAL A 335 4.58 34.07 -16.24
C VAL A 335 4.38 32.62 -15.82
N GLU A 336 3.67 32.40 -14.70
CA GLU A 336 3.25 31.07 -14.24
C GLU A 336 2.36 30.43 -15.32
N HIS A 337 2.64 29.19 -15.69
CA HIS A 337 1.89 28.52 -16.75
C HIS A 337 0.40 28.42 -16.37
N GLU A 338 -0.51 28.74 -17.29
CA GLU A 338 -1.96 28.85 -17.01
C GLU A 338 -2.53 27.59 -16.32
N THR A 339 -2.11 26.40 -16.77
CA THR A 339 -2.44 25.12 -16.13
C THR A 339 -2.11 25.09 -14.64
N ILE A 340 -0.92 25.54 -14.25
CA ILE A 340 -0.46 25.54 -12.86
C ILE A 340 -1.32 26.49 -12.03
N THR A 341 -1.58 27.69 -12.56
CA THR A 341 -2.48 28.67 -11.94
C THR A 341 -3.86 28.08 -11.69
N ARG A 342 -4.44 27.42 -12.69
CA ARG A 342 -5.76 26.78 -12.56
C ARG A 342 -5.76 25.62 -11.56
N LEU A 343 -4.78 24.71 -11.61
CA LEU A 343 -4.71 23.61 -10.63
C LEU A 343 -4.57 24.15 -9.21
N LYS A 344 -3.76 25.20 -9.02
CA LYS A 344 -3.60 25.88 -7.74
C LYS A 344 -4.93 26.47 -7.27
N GLU A 345 -5.67 27.16 -8.14
CA GLU A 345 -7.02 27.67 -7.83
C GLU A 345 -8.01 26.56 -7.46
N TRP A 346 -7.95 25.41 -8.12
CA TRP A 346 -8.85 24.27 -7.87
C TRP A 346 -8.46 23.45 -6.64
N SER A 347 -7.20 23.56 -6.20
CA SER A 347 -6.63 22.74 -5.13
C SER A 347 -6.97 23.27 -3.75
N THR A 348 -7.43 22.37 -2.88
CA THR A 348 -7.52 22.58 -1.43
C THR A 348 -6.13 22.69 -0.81
N THR A 349 -5.21 21.81 -1.18
CA THR A 349 -3.79 21.92 -0.81
C THR A 349 -2.89 21.83 -2.04
N TRP A 350 -1.83 22.61 -2.03
CA TRP A 350 -0.89 22.72 -3.14
C TRP A 350 0.52 22.51 -2.66
N HIS A 351 1.17 21.47 -3.19
CA HIS A 351 2.53 21.09 -2.84
C HIS A 351 3.38 21.07 -4.10
N ARG A 352 4.52 21.74 -4.03
CA ARG A 352 5.53 21.70 -5.08
C ARG A 352 6.78 21.06 -4.53
N MET A 353 7.32 20.08 -5.25
CA MET A 353 8.55 19.40 -4.93
C MET A 353 9.53 19.58 -6.09
N ARG A 354 10.67 20.20 -5.81
CA ARG A 354 11.67 20.49 -6.83
C ARG A 354 12.58 19.28 -7.08
N ALA A 355 13.11 19.20 -8.29
CA ALA A 355 13.94 18.07 -8.69
C ALA A 355 15.21 17.92 -7.83
N GLU A 356 15.78 19.02 -7.35
CA GLU A 356 17.00 18.99 -6.52
C GLU A 356 16.77 18.28 -5.18
N GLY A 357 15.52 18.26 -4.69
CA GLY A 357 15.16 17.59 -3.44
C GLY A 357 14.95 16.08 -3.56
N PHE A 358 14.76 15.55 -4.79
CA PHE A 358 14.46 14.12 -4.98
C PHE A 358 15.62 13.23 -4.53
N GLY A 359 16.85 13.73 -4.66
CA GLY A 359 18.06 13.09 -4.16
C GLY A 359 17.95 12.66 -2.70
N GLU A 360 17.55 13.62 -1.87
CA GLU A 360 17.43 13.47 -0.41
C GLU A 360 16.21 12.63 -0.02
N ILE A 361 15.11 12.71 -0.78
CA ILE A 361 13.88 11.96 -0.50
C ILE A 361 14.07 10.44 -0.65
N VAL A 362 14.83 9.99 -1.65
CA VAL A 362 15.09 8.55 -1.86
C VAL A 362 16.37 8.07 -1.18
N ARG A 363 17.06 8.94 -0.43
CA ARG A 363 18.33 8.59 0.23
C ARG A 363 18.08 7.64 1.40
N PRO A 364 18.75 6.46 1.46
CA PRO A 364 18.71 5.60 2.63
C PRO A 364 19.41 6.24 3.81
N GLU A 365 18.96 5.90 5.01
CA GLU A 365 19.49 6.41 6.29
C GLU A 365 20.49 5.41 6.90
N ALA A 366 21.28 5.84 7.89
CA ALA A 366 22.27 4.97 8.51
C ALA A 366 21.60 3.82 9.27
N GLU A 367 20.43 4.09 9.84
CA GLU A 367 19.56 3.16 10.53
C GLU A 367 19.08 2.03 9.59
N ASP A 368 18.84 2.34 8.31
CA ASP A 368 18.49 1.32 7.32
C ASP A 368 19.64 0.32 7.12
N LEU A 369 20.88 0.81 7.04
CA LEU A 369 22.05 -0.05 6.88
C LEU A 369 22.38 -0.84 8.15
N ALA A 370 22.16 -0.24 9.32
CA ALA A 370 22.28 -0.93 10.60
C ALA A 370 21.26 -2.07 10.72
N GLU A 371 20.03 -1.87 10.26
CA GLU A 371 19.03 -2.94 10.18
C GLU A 371 19.47 -4.05 9.24
N LEU A 372 20.03 -3.74 8.05
CA LEU A 372 20.54 -4.76 7.13
C LEU A 372 21.67 -5.60 7.78
N LEU A 373 22.54 -4.98 8.56
CA LEU A 373 23.56 -5.70 9.34
C LEU A 373 22.93 -6.71 10.32
N GLN A 374 21.84 -6.36 10.97
CA GLN A 374 21.12 -7.26 11.88
C GLN A 374 20.44 -8.39 11.12
N VAL A 375 19.70 -8.07 10.05
CA VAL A 375 18.95 -9.04 9.24
C VAL A 375 19.88 -10.08 8.59
N PHE A 376 21.00 -9.63 8.01
CA PHE A 376 21.95 -10.51 7.32
C PHE A 376 23.09 -11.01 8.22
N GLY A 377 23.19 -10.51 9.45
CA GLY A 377 24.24 -10.88 10.39
C GLY A 377 24.22 -12.37 10.73
N GLY A 378 23.02 -12.91 10.96
CA GLY A 378 22.80 -14.31 11.32
C GLY A 378 22.90 -15.32 10.16
N LEU A 379 22.97 -14.88 8.90
CA LEU A 379 23.07 -15.81 7.77
C LEU A 379 24.49 -16.35 7.64
N THR A 380 24.68 -17.65 7.85
CA THR A 380 25.96 -18.33 7.59
C THR A 380 25.88 -19.14 6.29
N PRO A 381 27.02 -19.51 5.68
CA PRO A 381 27.03 -20.37 4.50
C PRO A 381 26.29 -21.69 4.71
N GLU A 382 26.35 -22.25 5.92
CA GLU A 382 25.66 -23.49 6.30
C GLU A 382 24.14 -23.30 6.27
N ILE A 383 23.64 -22.21 6.89
CA ILE A 383 22.21 -21.87 6.86
C ILE A 383 21.75 -21.68 5.40
N LEU A 384 22.54 -20.99 4.58
CA LEU A 384 22.20 -20.78 3.17
C LEU A 384 22.17 -22.08 2.36
N ALA A 385 23.02 -23.05 2.69
CA ALA A 385 23.03 -24.36 2.04
C ALA A 385 21.75 -25.15 2.36
N ASP A 386 21.27 -25.05 3.60
CA ASP A 386 20.10 -25.77 4.11
C ASP A 386 18.74 -25.15 3.68
N LEU A 387 18.75 -23.91 3.19
CA LEU A 387 17.52 -23.24 2.72
C LEU A 387 16.93 -23.94 1.48
N ALA A 388 15.59 -24.03 1.47
CA ALA A 388 14.83 -24.44 0.29
C ALA A 388 15.10 -23.51 -0.91
N PRO A 389 15.05 -24.01 -2.16
CA PRO A 389 15.36 -23.23 -3.36
C PRO A 389 14.60 -21.89 -3.47
N GLU A 390 13.32 -21.88 -3.12
CA GLU A 390 12.46 -20.69 -3.19
C GLU A 390 12.93 -19.63 -2.18
N ARG A 391 13.20 -20.05 -0.94
CA ARG A 391 13.73 -19.17 0.12
C ARG A 391 15.12 -18.65 -0.23
N ARG A 392 15.96 -19.46 -0.89
CA ARG A 392 17.27 -18.99 -1.38
C ARG A 392 17.12 -17.90 -2.45
N ALA A 393 16.14 -18.03 -3.35
CA ALA A 393 15.86 -17.00 -4.35
C ALA A 393 15.38 -15.68 -3.71
N GLU A 394 14.50 -15.77 -2.71
CA GLU A 394 14.07 -14.60 -1.92
C GLU A 394 15.23 -13.91 -1.20
N VAL A 395 16.12 -14.70 -0.56
CA VAL A 395 17.33 -14.17 0.09
C VAL A 395 18.28 -13.54 -0.94
N ALA A 396 18.43 -14.14 -2.12
CA ALA A 396 19.24 -13.57 -3.20
C ALA A 396 18.72 -12.20 -3.64
N ALA A 397 17.41 -12.07 -3.83
CA ALA A 397 16.76 -10.80 -4.17
C ALA A 397 16.94 -9.76 -3.05
N ALA A 398 16.74 -10.16 -1.79
CA ALA A 398 16.95 -9.28 -0.64
C ALA A 398 18.42 -8.81 -0.53
N LEU A 399 19.40 -9.67 -0.80
CA LEU A 399 20.82 -9.30 -0.84
C LEU A 399 21.14 -8.30 -1.96
N ALA A 400 20.54 -8.47 -3.14
CA ALA A 400 20.71 -7.53 -4.25
C ALA A 400 20.18 -6.13 -3.88
N ASN A 401 19.02 -6.07 -3.22
CA ASN A 401 18.44 -4.83 -2.73
C ASN A 401 19.24 -4.20 -1.57
N ALA A 402 19.80 -5.02 -0.68
CA ALA A 402 20.69 -4.55 0.39
C ALA A 402 21.99 -3.93 -0.17
N LEU A 403 22.58 -4.55 -1.19
CA LEU A 403 23.75 -4.01 -1.89
C LEU A 403 23.41 -2.70 -2.61
N TYR A 404 22.24 -2.62 -3.24
CA TYR A 404 21.75 -1.38 -3.85
C TYR A 404 21.60 -0.24 -2.82
N LEU A 405 21.01 -0.52 -1.65
CA LEU A 405 20.88 0.46 -0.57
C LEU A 405 22.24 0.96 -0.07
N GLU A 406 23.19 0.06 0.15
CA GLU A 406 24.57 0.44 0.55
C GLU A 406 25.22 1.32 -0.51
N GLU A 407 25.06 0.98 -1.78
CA GLU A 407 25.59 1.78 -2.89
C GLU A 407 24.97 3.18 -2.95
N GLN A 408 23.64 3.28 -2.82
CA GLN A 408 22.94 4.57 -2.76
C GLN A 408 23.38 5.39 -1.54
N PHE A 409 23.53 4.77 -0.37
CA PHE A 409 24.02 5.47 0.83
C PHE A 409 25.41 6.06 0.61
N ARG A 410 26.32 5.25 0.07
CA ARG A 410 27.70 5.65 -0.21
C ARG A 410 27.77 6.76 -1.25
N ALA A 411 26.98 6.69 -2.31
CA ALA A 411 26.92 7.73 -3.33
C ALA A 411 26.51 9.10 -2.75
N ASN A 412 25.68 9.12 -1.70
CA ASN A 412 25.22 10.35 -1.06
C ASN A 412 26.16 10.88 0.06
N GLN A 413 27.15 10.11 0.48
CA GLN A 413 28.10 10.49 1.55
C GLN A 413 29.30 11.32 1.03
N GLY A 414 29.50 11.39 -0.29
CA GLY A 414 30.66 12.05 -0.89
C GLY A 414 31.99 11.32 -0.67
N GLU A 415 33.07 11.86 -1.22
CA GLU A 415 34.43 11.36 -1.03
C GLU A 415 34.91 11.65 0.39
N GLY A 416 34.68 10.74 1.33
CA GLY A 416 35.18 10.86 2.71
C GLY A 416 34.21 10.40 3.80
N GLY A 417 32.95 10.10 3.48
CA GLY A 417 32.02 9.60 4.48
C GLY A 417 32.41 8.23 5.02
N THR A 418 32.25 8.03 6.33
CA THR A 418 32.43 6.73 7.00
C THR A 418 31.30 5.78 6.59
N GLY A 419 31.46 5.15 5.43
CA GLY A 419 30.55 4.13 4.94
C GLY A 419 30.54 2.87 5.82
N PHE A 420 29.84 1.84 5.37
CA PHE A 420 29.78 0.53 6.05
C PHE A 420 30.60 -0.52 5.26
N PRO A 421 31.94 -0.41 5.16
CA PRO A 421 32.75 -1.31 4.34
C PRO A 421 32.65 -2.77 4.81
N ALA A 422 32.49 -2.99 6.12
CA ALA A 422 32.26 -4.31 6.69
C ALA A 422 30.94 -4.93 6.21
N LEU A 423 29.85 -4.14 6.19
CA LEU A 423 28.55 -4.57 5.66
C LEU A 423 28.67 -4.95 4.18
N ARG A 424 29.27 -4.09 3.36
CA ARG A 424 29.43 -4.38 1.92
C ARG A 424 30.21 -5.66 1.66
N LYS A 425 31.34 -5.84 2.36
CA LYS A 425 32.16 -7.07 2.27
C LYS A 425 31.34 -8.30 2.64
N ARG A 426 30.54 -8.21 3.72
CA ARG A 426 29.65 -9.27 4.19
C ARG A 426 28.56 -9.59 3.18
N LEU A 427 27.82 -8.60 2.67
CA LEU A 427 26.76 -8.79 1.68
C LEU A 427 27.29 -9.46 0.40
N LYS A 428 28.45 -9.01 -0.11
CA LYS A 428 29.10 -9.63 -1.28
C LYS A 428 29.60 -11.05 -1.02
N ALA A 429 30.00 -11.37 0.22
CA ALA A 429 30.35 -12.74 0.60
C ALA A 429 29.10 -13.63 0.56
N LEU A 430 28.01 -13.21 1.21
CA LEU A 430 26.74 -13.94 1.22
C LEU A 430 26.18 -14.12 -0.20
N GLN A 431 26.22 -13.09 -1.05
CA GLN A 431 25.77 -13.18 -2.44
C GLN A 431 26.55 -14.24 -3.23
N ARG A 432 27.86 -14.35 -3.03
CA ARG A 432 28.69 -15.39 -3.66
C ARG A 432 28.34 -16.78 -3.17
N GLU A 433 28.08 -16.96 -1.88
CA GLU A 433 27.68 -18.25 -1.31
C GLU A 433 26.30 -18.70 -1.83
N VAL A 434 25.31 -17.79 -1.90
CA VAL A 434 24.01 -18.10 -2.51
C VAL A 434 24.16 -18.54 -3.97
N GLY A 435 25.05 -17.89 -4.73
CA GLY A 435 25.35 -18.26 -6.12
C GLY A 435 25.97 -19.66 -6.25
N LYS A 436 26.94 -20.02 -5.38
CA LYS A 436 27.58 -21.34 -5.38
C LYS A 436 26.58 -22.46 -5.08
N VAL A 437 25.75 -22.26 -4.06
CA VAL A 437 24.72 -23.23 -3.64
C VAL A 437 23.69 -23.45 -4.76
N GLY A 438 23.30 -22.39 -5.47
CA GLY A 438 22.41 -22.48 -6.63
C GLY A 438 23.00 -23.29 -7.79
N GLN A 439 24.29 -23.12 -8.09
CA GLN A 439 24.98 -23.87 -9.15
C GLN A 439 25.15 -25.35 -8.82
N ALA A 440 25.48 -25.68 -7.56
CA ALA A 440 25.63 -27.06 -7.11
C ALA A 440 24.31 -27.86 -7.19
N GLY A 441 23.17 -27.21 -6.92
CA GLY A 441 21.85 -27.84 -7.08
C GLY A 441 21.49 -28.12 -8.54
N ALA A 442 21.85 -27.21 -9.46
CA ALA A 442 21.55 -27.36 -10.89
C ALA A 442 22.38 -28.48 -11.54
N SER A 443 23.65 -28.63 -11.17
CA SER A 443 24.51 -29.68 -11.72
C SER A 443 24.14 -31.09 -11.24
N ALA A 444 23.66 -31.23 -9.99
CA ALA A 444 23.20 -32.52 -9.46
C ALA A 444 21.93 -33.04 -10.17
N GLY A 445 21.03 -32.16 -10.62
CA GLY A 445 19.82 -32.52 -11.34
C GLY A 445 20.04 -33.00 -12.78
N ALA A 446 21.10 -32.53 -13.44
CA ALA A 446 21.37 -32.85 -14.85
C ALA A 446 22.01 -34.24 -15.07
N GLY A 447 22.60 -34.84 -14.03
CA GLY A 447 23.35 -36.11 -14.15
C GLY A 447 22.52 -37.40 -14.03
N GLY A 448 21.23 -37.32 -13.67
CA GLY A 448 20.41 -38.50 -13.36
C GLY A 448 19.48 -39.01 -14.47
N GLY A 449 19.46 -38.35 -15.65
CA GLY A 449 18.46 -38.56 -16.70
C GLY A 449 18.99 -39.20 -17.98
N ALA A 450 19.85 -40.22 -17.91
CA ALA A 450 20.16 -41.05 -19.07
C ALA A 450 19.22 -42.27 -19.09
N GLY A 451 17.98 -42.06 -19.53
CA GLY A 451 16.96 -43.11 -19.63
C GLY A 451 15.79 -42.71 -20.51
N ALA A 452 15.94 -42.93 -21.82
CA ALA A 452 14.93 -43.07 -22.87
C ALA A 452 13.60 -42.27 -22.77
N GLY A 453 13.46 -41.25 -23.61
CA GLY A 453 12.16 -40.62 -23.89
C GLY A 453 12.27 -39.49 -24.91
N ALA A 454 12.24 -39.83 -26.19
CA ALA A 454 12.09 -38.86 -27.27
C ALA A 454 10.69 -38.23 -27.23
N GLY A 455 10.62 -36.90 -27.16
CA GLY A 455 9.37 -36.15 -27.25
C GLY A 455 9.64 -34.65 -27.18
N GLY A 456 9.49 -33.96 -28.31
CA GLY A 456 9.86 -32.57 -28.49
C GLY A 456 9.03 -31.58 -27.67
N GLY A 457 9.62 -30.42 -27.39
CA GLY A 457 8.94 -29.32 -26.71
C GLY A 457 9.77 -28.05 -26.60
N ALA A 458 9.44 -27.09 -27.48
CA ALA A 458 9.57 -25.63 -27.40
C ALA A 458 10.59 -25.01 -26.41
N GLY A 459 11.65 -24.43 -26.97
CA GLY A 459 12.55 -23.52 -26.26
C GLY A 459 11.92 -22.16 -26.01
N TRP A 460 12.00 -21.68 -24.78
CA TRP A 460 11.78 -20.28 -24.42
C TRP A 460 13.09 -19.52 -24.62
N GLY A 461 13.17 -18.77 -25.71
CA GLY A 461 14.30 -17.89 -26.01
C GLY A 461 14.18 -16.58 -25.22
N ALA A 462 15.23 -16.25 -24.48
CA ALA A 462 15.45 -14.93 -23.93
C ALA A 462 15.66 -13.92 -25.07
N GLY A 463 14.65 -13.09 -25.33
CA GLY A 463 14.74 -11.99 -26.29
C GLY A 463 15.50 -10.82 -25.69
N ALA A 464 16.79 -10.71 -25.99
CA ALA A 464 17.54 -9.46 -25.88
C ALA A 464 17.18 -8.60 -27.10
N GLY A 465 16.37 -7.56 -26.90
CA GLY A 465 16.04 -6.58 -27.92
C GLY A 465 17.22 -5.64 -28.19
N ALA A 466 17.98 -5.94 -29.24
CA ALA A 466 18.92 -4.99 -29.84
C ALA A 466 18.12 -3.98 -30.69
N ALA A 467 18.12 -2.71 -30.29
CA ALA A 467 17.59 -1.63 -31.09
C ALA A 467 18.49 -1.40 -32.31
N SER A 468 17.94 -1.64 -33.50
CA SER A 468 18.55 -1.35 -34.79
C SER A 468 18.37 0.13 -35.13
N SER A 469 19.46 0.90 -35.09
CA SER A 469 19.52 2.22 -35.72
C SER A 469 19.95 2.06 -37.18
N ARG A 470 19.01 2.29 -38.11
CA ARG A 470 19.29 2.54 -39.52
C ARG A 470 19.92 3.94 -39.64
N ALA A 471 21.22 3.99 -39.89
CA ALA A 471 21.89 5.19 -40.40
C ALA A 471 22.04 5.07 -41.93
N LEU A 472 21.53 6.07 -42.64
CA LEU A 472 21.73 6.25 -44.08
C LEU A 472 23.09 6.90 -44.34
N GLY A 473 23.89 6.23 -45.15
CA GLY A 473 24.77 6.73 -46.22
C GLY A 473 25.57 8.03 -46.03
N GLY A 474 26.90 7.87 -46.02
CA GLY A 474 27.87 8.92 -46.38
C GLY A 474 29.30 8.41 -46.30
N SER A 475 29.99 8.34 -47.45
CA SER A 475 31.40 7.96 -47.67
C SER A 475 32.00 8.96 -48.68
N PRO A 476 33.32 9.03 -48.98
CA PRO A 476 34.53 8.77 -48.18
C PRO A 476 35.63 9.87 -48.36
N ALA A 477 36.69 9.82 -47.54
CA ALA A 477 38.10 10.23 -47.76
C ALA A 477 38.77 10.31 -46.37
N SER A 478 40.01 9.91 -46.07
CA SER A 478 41.23 9.68 -46.85
C SER A 478 42.23 8.86 -46.00
N ALA A 479 43.27 8.34 -46.67
CA ALA A 479 44.45 7.60 -46.18
C ALA A 479 45.17 8.24 -44.97
N THR A 480 45.98 7.55 -44.16
CA THR A 480 47.28 6.87 -44.42
C THR A 480 47.67 6.13 -43.12
N ASP A 481 48.06 4.85 -43.13
CA ASP A 481 49.43 4.31 -43.34
C ASP A 481 50.13 3.93 -42.02
N GLY A 482 50.84 2.80 -42.05
CA GLY A 482 51.95 2.48 -41.15
C GLY A 482 51.71 1.43 -40.05
N GLY A 483 52.33 0.26 -40.20
CA GLY A 483 52.99 -0.40 -39.05
C GLY A 483 52.87 -1.91 -38.93
N ASP A 484 53.62 -2.65 -39.76
CA ASP A 484 54.00 -4.05 -39.57
C ASP A 484 54.75 -4.31 -38.24
N GLY A 485 54.66 -5.53 -37.70
CA GLY A 485 55.61 -5.97 -36.68
C GLY A 485 55.30 -7.27 -35.92
N GLY A 486 55.55 -8.42 -36.55
CA GLY A 486 56.29 -9.55 -35.95
C GLY A 486 55.65 -10.38 -34.81
N ALA A 487 55.22 -11.59 -35.16
CA ALA A 487 55.34 -12.78 -34.31
C ALA A 487 56.59 -13.57 -34.73
N PRO A 488 57.23 -14.38 -33.84
CA PRO A 488 56.86 -15.81 -33.81
C PRO A 488 57.09 -16.58 -32.48
N ALA A 489 56.23 -17.61 -32.30
CA ALA A 489 56.48 -19.02 -31.93
C ALA A 489 57.24 -19.48 -30.66
N HIS A 490 56.88 -20.71 -30.26
CA HIS A 490 57.43 -21.65 -29.25
C HIS A 490 56.92 -21.48 -27.81
N ASP A 491 56.56 -22.51 -27.03
CA ASP A 491 56.82 -23.96 -27.11
C ASP A 491 55.80 -24.78 -26.32
N SER A 492 55.68 -26.05 -26.70
CA SER A 492 54.91 -27.10 -26.03
C SER A 492 55.75 -27.78 -24.94
N ALA A 493 55.18 -28.07 -23.75
CA ALA A 493 55.78 -29.03 -22.82
C ALA A 493 54.75 -29.69 -21.87
N ALA A 494 54.56 -31.00 -22.11
CA ALA A 494 54.37 -32.13 -21.21
C ALA A 494 53.74 -31.97 -19.79
N LEU A 495 52.66 -32.74 -19.59
CA LEU A 495 52.16 -33.22 -18.29
C LEU A 495 52.78 -34.59 -17.95
N PRO A 496 52.93 -34.92 -16.66
CA PRO A 496 52.79 -36.32 -16.25
C PRO A 496 51.90 -36.52 -15.01
N GLY A 497 51.12 -37.62 -15.05
CA GLY A 497 50.97 -38.55 -13.93
C GLY A 497 49.91 -38.29 -12.87
N GLY A 498 48.83 -39.08 -12.89
CA GLY A 498 48.07 -39.44 -11.68
C GLY A 498 48.87 -40.41 -10.78
N PRO A 499 48.37 -40.77 -9.57
CA PRO A 499 47.38 -41.87 -9.51
C PRO A 499 46.34 -41.85 -8.35
N ALA A 500 45.27 -42.62 -8.61
CA ALA A 500 44.52 -43.56 -7.74
C ALA A 500 43.94 -43.19 -6.34
N SER A 501 42.60 -43.21 -6.31
CA SER A 501 41.63 -43.79 -5.34
C SER A 501 42.03 -44.21 -3.90
N THR A 502 41.16 -43.88 -2.92
CA THR A 502 40.21 -44.79 -2.22
C THR A 502 39.58 -44.09 -1.00
N GLY A 503 38.32 -44.44 -0.65
CA GLY A 503 37.77 -44.14 0.69
C GLY A 503 36.29 -43.76 0.74
N SER A 504 35.39 -44.73 0.54
CA SER A 504 33.96 -44.61 0.84
C SER A 504 33.70 -44.79 2.34
N GLY A 505 33.22 -43.74 3.02
CA GLY A 505 32.72 -43.81 4.40
C GLY A 505 31.23 -43.49 4.45
N ARG A 506 30.40 -44.43 4.92
CA ARG A 506 28.98 -44.21 5.27
C ARG A 506 28.88 -43.32 6.52
N PRO A 507 27.96 -42.33 6.58
CA PRO A 507 27.66 -41.65 7.83
C PRO A 507 26.66 -42.44 8.68
N ALA A 508 26.96 -42.54 9.98
CA ALA A 508 26.10 -43.07 11.04
C ALA A 508 25.00 -42.07 11.44
N PRO A 509 23.89 -42.51 12.07
CA PRO A 509 22.73 -41.66 12.34
C PRO A 509 22.99 -40.62 13.44
N PHE A 510 22.52 -39.39 13.20
CA PHE A 510 22.61 -38.25 14.11
C PHE A 510 21.88 -38.51 15.44
N ALA A 511 22.62 -38.37 16.55
CA ALA A 511 22.13 -38.46 17.91
C ALA A 511 21.40 -37.17 18.34
N GLY A 512 20.28 -37.31 19.05
CA GLY A 512 19.31 -36.26 19.42
C GLY A 512 19.79 -35.09 20.29
N ARG A 513 21.09 -34.88 20.52
CA ARG A 513 21.61 -33.68 21.20
C ARG A 513 21.56 -32.43 20.30
N ALA A 514 21.83 -32.58 19.00
CA ALA A 514 21.81 -31.45 18.06
C ALA A 514 20.40 -30.81 17.92
N PHE A 515 19.35 -31.61 18.03
CA PHE A 515 17.97 -31.11 17.98
C PHE A 515 17.58 -30.34 19.24
N ALA A 516 18.01 -30.79 20.42
CA ALA A 516 17.75 -30.10 21.68
C ALA A 516 18.45 -28.72 21.72
N ASP A 517 19.67 -28.63 21.20
CA ASP A 517 20.41 -27.37 21.12
C ASP A 517 19.83 -26.42 20.06
N PHE A 518 19.31 -26.95 18.95
CA PHE A 518 18.55 -26.19 17.95
C PHE A 518 17.25 -25.60 18.53
N VAL A 519 16.45 -26.42 19.24
CA VAL A 519 15.20 -25.95 19.87
C VAL A 519 15.48 -24.91 20.96
N ARG A 520 16.56 -25.08 21.73
CA ARG A 520 16.96 -24.10 22.75
C ARG A 520 17.44 -22.78 22.11
N GLY A 521 18.18 -22.85 21.00
CA GLY A 521 18.57 -21.66 20.23
C GLY A 521 17.38 -20.92 19.62
N LEU A 522 16.41 -21.65 19.06
CA LEU A 522 15.17 -21.08 18.51
C LEU A 522 14.33 -20.43 19.61
N TRP A 523 14.23 -21.06 20.79
CA TRP A 523 13.49 -20.53 21.94
C TRP A 523 14.10 -19.25 22.50
N CYS A 524 15.43 -19.18 22.65
CA CYS A 524 16.12 -17.97 23.11
C CYS A 524 16.01 -16.83 22.10
N TRP A 525 16.06 -17.13 20.79
CA TRP A 525 15.87 -16.13 19.74
C TRP A 525 14.43 -15.59 19.73
N LEU A 526 13.43 -16.45 19.89
CA LEU A 526 12.01 -16.06 19.95
C LEU A 526 11.72 -15.16 21.17
N TRP A 527 12.29 -15.50 22.34
CA TRP A 527 12.14 -14.69 23.54
C TRP A 527 12.87 -13.35 23.46
N GLY A 528 14.08 -13.30 22.88
CA GLY A 528 14.78 -12.05 22.63
C GLY A 528 14.02 -11.13 21.65
N ALA A 529 13.30 -11.72 20.68
CA ALA A 529 12.45 -10.96 19.77
C ALA A 529 11.16 -10.44 20.46
N LEU A 530 10.62 -11.17 21.44
CA LEU A 530 9.43 -10.79 22.21
C LEU A 530 9.74 -9.72 23.27
N ASP A 531 10.88 -9.79 23.96
CA ASP A 531 11.30 -8.76 24.91
C ASP A 531 11.59 -7.42 24.21
N GLY A 532 12.04 -7.46 22.95
CA GLY A 532 12.16 -6.25 22.11
C GLY A 532 10.83 -5.64 21.70
N LEU A 533 9.72 -6.40 21.76
CA LEU A 533 8.37 -5.92 21.43
C LEU A 533 7.61 -5.36 22.63
N PHE A 534 8.02 -5.70 23.87
CA PHE A 534 7.38 -5.24 25.10
C PHE A 534 8.38 -4.86 26.20
N PRO A 535 9.17 -3.78 26.03
CA PRO A 535 10.02 -3.32 27.11
C PRO A 535 9.15 -2.76 28.26
N GLY A 536 9.08 -3.50 29.39
CA GLY A 536 8.58 -2.98 30.67
C GLY A 536 7.23 -3.49 31.19
N ARG A 537 6.83 -4.75 30.94
CA ARG A 537 5.59 -5.31 31.55
C ARG A 537 5.72 -6.61 32.34
N LEU A 538 6.93 -7.09 32.62
CA LEU A 538 7.13 -8.23 33.54
C LEU A 538 8.28 -7.92 34.50
N SER A 539 7.94 -7.17 35.54
CA SER A 539 8.66 -7.09 36.82
C SER A 539 7.63 -6.89 37.92
#